data_AF-A0A816YCL1-F1
#
_entry.id   AF-A0A816YCL1-F1
#
_cell.length_a   1.000
_cell.length_b   1.000
_cell.length_c   1.000
_cell.angle_alpha   90.00
_cell.angle_beta   90.00
_cell.angle_gamma   90.00
#
_symmetry.space_group_name_H-M   'P 1'
#
loop_
_entity.id
_entity.type
_entity.pdbx_description
1 polymer ?
#
loop_
_entity_poly.entity_id
_entity_poly.type
_entity_poly.pdbx_seq_one_letter_code
_entity_poly.pdbx_strand_id
1 'polypeptide(L)'
;MIEIKTQESIIACYLQNATSNIQVQNAINWMNKYDGKFKNELIKNRSKKIENLQEEQEKQEKQQQQIPNDTKEHNSLTAGKANIDNVVNISKAKLNEKQLAVLSKGLEFVPTQNSINAITTITNCETSLNSTPQIIKKAAISEITAFINTWKKPKNNNMTKEEIKVLNEIKSMNQIVIIQADKGRKIVIMDKLEYIDKVEEKLNDQEVYEKLMKDPTDELKTKLSTVITKLHQQEKINTAQKYQLTGIDDLPTIRGQPKLHKANHPMRIVTCSRDTILSPISRFVFQIIKELRSTITGTVINTSKFVEEISEKSISKNERFASLDICDLYANIPVQKAVDITMEKLVQSKKLENLKLTKTDIKNLLLLSLKNNYFKFNNKFYKQKYGLPMGNTLSPLIADIYMDHYSKEHLQQINTPSKLWRYVDDILIITTMEEEQLKQY
;
A
#
# COMPACT_ATOMS: atom_id res chain seq x y z
N MET A 1 2.33 40.64 -15.15
CA MET A 1 2.89 39.30 -15.43
C MET A 1 4.23 39.21 -14.72
N ILE A 2 4.28 38.50 -13.59
CA ILE A 2 5.55 38.19 -12.92
C ILE A 2 5.97 36.83 -13.48
N GLU A 3 7.04 36.82 -14.26
CA GLU A 3 7.66 35.60 -14.76
C GLU A 3 8.23 34.83 -13.56
N ILE A 4 7.53 33.76 -13.14
CA ILE A 4 8.00 32.86 -12.08
C ILE A 4 9.10 31.98 -12.69
N LYS A 5 10.33 32.48 -12.71
CA LYS A 5 11.53 31.70 -12.97
C LYS A 5 12.16 31.35 -11.61
N THR A 6 12.28 30.05 -11.35
CA THR A 6 12.95 29.32 -10.24
C THR A 6 12.08 28.79 -9.09
N GLN A 7 12.45 27.60 -8.58
CA GLN A 7 11.84 26.97 -7.40
C GLN A 7 11.92 27.88 -6.15
N GLU A 8 12.91 28.77 -6.09
CA GLU A 8 13.13 29.71 -5.00
C GLU A 8 12.05 30.78 -4.90
N SER A 9 11.49 31.24 -6.02
CA SER A 9 10.45 32.29 -6.03
C SER A 9 9.09 31.78 -5.53
N ILE A 10 8.77 30.49 -5.76
CA ILE A 10 7.59 29.84 -5.19
C ILE A 10 7.74 29.66 -3.67
N ILE A 11 8.92 29.20 -3.22
CA ILE A 11 9.23 29.04 -1.79
C ILE A 11 9.18 30.39 -1.08
N ALA A 12 9.78 31.44 -1.63
CA ALA A 12 9.77 32.79 -1.05
C ALA A 12 8.35 33.35 -0.88
N CYS A 13 7.47 33.12 -1.87
CA CYS A 13 6.08 33.57 -1.81
C CYS A 13 5.25 32.78 -0.78
N TYR A 14 5.55 31.49 -0.61
CA TYR A 14 4.94 30.65 0.41
C TYR A 14 5.34 31.08 1.82
N LEU A 15 6.63 31.36 2.02
CA LEU A 15 7.19 31.81 3.30
C LEU A 15 6.64 33.19 3.71
N GLN A 16 6.48 34.13 2.76
CA GLN A 16 5.92 35.46 3.04
C GLN A 16 4.47 35.41 3.54
N ASN A 17 3.65 34.49 3.02
CA ASN A 17 2.24 34.36 3.41
C ASN A 17 2.04 33.72 4.80
N ALA A 18 3.04 32.98 5.31
CA ALA A 18 2.98 32.36 6.64
C ALA A 18 3.25 33.36 7.78
N THR A 19 3.95 34.47 7.51
CA THR A 19 4.50 35.38 8.54
C THR A 19 3.71 36.67 8.79
N SER A 20 2.65 36.97 8.03
CA SER A 20 2.07 38.33 7.96
C SER A 20 0.91 38.63 8.92
N ASN A 21 0.63 37.82 9.94
CA ASN A 21 -0.51 38.07 10.83
C ASN A 21 -0.12 38.13 12.33
N ILE A 22 -0.13 39.33 12.91
CA ILE A 22 0.25 39.63 14.31
C ILE A 22 -0.59 38.84 15.33
N GLN A 23 -1.85 38.50 15.03
CA GLN A 23 -2.66 37.63 15.90
C GLN A 23 -2.19 36.17 15.89
N VAL A 24 -1.56 35.72 14.79
CA VAL A 24 -0.98 34.38 14.64
C VAL A 24 0.35 34.27 15.39
N GLN A 25 1.18 35.32 15.42
CA GLN A 25 2.40 35.35 16.22
C GLN A 25 2.12 35.18 17.73
N ASN A 26 1.03 35.78 18.23
CA ASN A 26 0.60 35.64 19.61
C ASN A 26 0.06 34.23 19.91
N ALA A 27 -0.65 33.60 18.97
CA ALA A 27 -1.10 32.21 19.09
C ALA A 27 0.05 31.21 19.02
N ILE A 28 1.05 31.45 18.15
CA ILE A 28 2.28 30.65 18.03
C ILE A 28 3.13 30.79 19.30
N ASN A 29 3.27 31.99 19.87
CA ASN A 29 3.99 32.18 21.13
C ASN A 29 3.28 31.50 22.31
N TRP A 30 1.94 31.51 22.33
CA TRP A 30 1.16 30.80 23.34
C TRP A 30 1.28 29.27 23.17
N MET A 31 1.17 28.75 21.95
CA MET A 31 1.35 27.32 21.64
C MET A 31 2.77 26.85 21.95
N ASN A 32 3.82 27.57 21.52
CA ASN A 32 5.21 27.22 21.80
C ASN A 32 5.54 27.21 23.31
N LYS A 33 4.88 28.07 24.10
CA LYS A 33 5.01 28.08 25.57
C LYS A 33 4.31 26.88 26.21
N TYR A 34 3.17 26.44 25.67
CA TYR A 34 2.44 25.26 26.13
C TYR A 34 3.13 23.96 25.70
N ASP A 35 3.63 23.92 24.48
CA ASP A 35 4.34 22.80 23.87
C ASP A 35 5.74 22.61 24.47
N GLY A 36 6.39 23.70 24.93
CA GLY A 36 7.62 23.61 25.73
C GLY A 36 7.42 22.92 27.08
N LYS A 37 6.30 23.17 27.77
CA LYS A 37 5.94 22.43 29.00
C LYS A 37 5.63 20.97 28.69
N PHE A 38 4.84 20.71 27.66
CA PHE A 38 4.47 19.35 27.26
C PHE A 38 5.66 18.53 26.76
N LYS A 39 6.56 19.14 25.99
CA LYS A 39 7.84 18.56 25.54
C LYS A 39 8.76 18.24 26.70
N ASN A 40 8.87 19.13 27.69
CA ASN A 40 9.67 18.87 28.90
C ASN A 40 9.06 17.74 29.73
N GLU A 41 7.74 17.65 29.82
CA GLU A 41 7.03 16.57 30.51
C GLU A 41 7.18 15.22 29.76
N LEU A 42 7.10 15.23 28.43
CA LEU A 42 7.36 14.07 27.57
C LEU A 42 8.81 13.60 27.63
N ILE A 43 9.78 14.54 27.66
CA ILE A 43 11.20 14.22 27.84
C ILE A 43 11.41 13.62 29.23
N LYS A 44 10.82 14.20 30.28
CA LYS A 44 10.91 13.67 31.64
C LYS A 44 10.30 12.26 31.75
N ASN A 45 9.14 12.05 31.13
CA ASN A 45 8.47 10.74 31.10
C ASN A 45 9.25 9.71 30.26
N ARG A 46 9.89 10.14 29.16
CA ARG A 46 10.77 9.28 28.35
C ARG A 46 12.06 8.93 29.09
N SER A 47 12.72 9.88 29.74
CA SER A 47 13.92 9.62 30.53
C SER A 47 13.63 8.64 31.67
N LYS A 48 12.51 8.83 32.38
CA LYS A 48 12.09 7.92 33.46
C LYS A 48 11.75 6.51 32.94
N LYS A 49 11.17 6.41 31.75
CA LYS A 49 10.92 5.13 31.08
C LYS A 49 12.22 4.44 30.65
N ILE A 50 13.20 5.20 30.17
CA ILE A 50 14.53 4.67 29.81
C ILE A 50 15.27 4.18 31.05
N GLU A 51 15.25 4.93 32.15
CA GLU A 51 15.82 4.51 33.45
C GLU A 51 15.19 3.19 33.92
N ASN A 52 13.87 3.09 33.93
CA ASN A 52 13.18 1.86 34.34
C ASN A 52 13.56 0.65 33.45
N LEU A 53 13.73 0.87 32.14
CA LEU A 53 14.14 -0.19 31.20
C LEU A 53 15.61 -0.60 31.42
N GLN A 54 16.48 0.35 31.77
CA GLN A 54 17.87 0.06 32.13
C GLN A 54 17.96 -0.73 33.44
N GLU A 55 17.17 -0.36 34.45
CA GLU A 55 17.09 -1.11 35.72
C GLU A 55 16.50 -2.52 35.53
N GLU A 56 15.50 -2.69 34.66
CA GLU A 56 14.98 -4.02 34.31
C GLU A 56 16.02 -4.86 33.57
N GLN A 57 16.77 -4.25 32.66
CA GLN A 57 17.86 -4.93 31.94
C GLN A 57 18.98 -5.34 32.90
N GLU A 58 19.40 -4.48 33.82
CA GLU A 58 20.39 -4.83 34.85
C GLU A 58 19.88 -5.94 35.80
N LYS A 59 18.58 -5.95 36.13
CA LYS A 59 17.98 -7.03 36.93
C LYS A 59 17.96 -8.36 36.16
N GLN A 60 17.67 -8.33 34.86
CA GLN A 60 17.72 -9.51 34.00
C GLN A 60 19.15 -10.03 33.82
N GLU A 61 20.13 -9.14 33.65
CA GLU A 61 21.55 -9.50 33.56
C GLU A 61 22.07 -10.10 34.87
N LYS A 62 21.65 -9.56 36.03
CA LYS A 62 21.96 -10.13 37.35
C LYS A 62 21.27 -11.47 37.61
N GLN A 63 20.06 -11.70 37.07
CA GLN A 63 19.38 -13.00 37.13
C GLN A 63 20.03 -14.04 36.20
N GLN A 64 20.55 -13.63 35.03
CA GLN A 64 21.26 -14.53 34.12
C GLN A 64 22.64 -14.94 34.63
N GLN A 65 23.29 -14.12 35.48
CA GLN A 65 24.57 -14.46 36.12
C GLN A 65 24.45 -15.49 37.27
N GLN A 66 23.24 -15.90 37.67
CA GLN A 66 23.02 -16.88 38.75
C GLN A 66 22.68 -18.30 38.25
N ILE A 67 22.70 -18.56 36.95
CA ILE A 67 22.47 -19.89 36.38
C ILE A 67 23.82 -20.61 36.23
N PRO A 68 24.02 -21.81 36.82
CA PRO A 68 25.28 -22.55 36.68
C PRO A 68 25.54 -22.91 35.21
N ASN A 69 26.74 -22.56 34.75
CA ASN A 69 27.29 -22.89 33.44
C ASN A 69 27.28 -24.40 33.19
N ASP A 70 26.59 -24.84 32.14
CA ASP A 70 27.06 -25.96 31.34
C ASP A 70 26.93 -25.66 29.86
N THR A 71 28.11 -25.74 29.20
CA THR A 71 28.38 -25.79 27.76
C THR A 71 27.67 -24.79 26.83
N LYS A 72 28.44 -23.81 26.32
CA LYS A 72 28.77 -23.75 24.88
C LYS A 72 29.75 -22.62 24.54
N GLU A 73 30.80 -23.06 23.87
CA GLU A 73 31.76 -22.40 22.98
C GLU A 73 31.59 -20.91 22.70
N HIS A 74 32.68 -20.20 23.00
CA HIS A 74 33.02 -18.87 22.53
C HIS A 74 32.80 -18.69 21.02
N ASN A 75 31.89 -17.79 20.65
CA ASN A 75 32.00 -17.05 19.38
C ASN A 75 32.33 -15.59 19.71
N SER A 76 33.61 -15.28 19.61
CA SER A 76 34.15 -13.93 19.60
C SER A 76 33.55 -13.13 18.44
N LEU A 77 33.02 -11.96 18.77
CA LEU A 77 32.60 -10.91 17.86
C LEU A 77 33.68 -10.62 16.81
N THR A 78 33.41 -11.04 15.58
CA THR A 78 34.10 -10.58 14.37
C THR A 78 33.04 -10.07 13.38
N ALA A 79 33.45 -9.05 12.62
CA ALA A 79 32.63 -8.22 11.74
C ALA A 79 31.48 -8.96 11.02
N GLY A 80 30.28 -8.38 11.10
CA GLY A 80 29.04 -8.97 10.63
C GLY A 80 29.12 -9.47 9.18
N LYS A 81 29.01 -10.79 9.02
CA LYS A 81 28.60 -11.40 7.76
C LYS A 81 27.21 -10.86 7.42
N ALA A 82 27.09 -10.18 6.27
CA ALA A 82 25.82 -9.77 5.72
C ALA A 82 24.90 -11.00 5.63
N ASN A 83 23.68 -10.90 6.17
CA ASN A 83 22.72 -11.98 6.06
C ASN A 83 22.22 -12.05 4.61
N ILE A 84 22.78 -12.97 3.82
CA ILE A 84 22.49 -13.15 2.39
C ILE A 84 21.05 -13.68 2.17
N ASP A 85 20.36 -14.11 3.24
CA ASP A 85 19.02 -14.74 3.19
C ASP A 85 17.92 -13.89 2.51
N ASN A 86 18.11 -12.57 2.41
CA ASN A 86 17.17 -11.63 1.81
C ASN A 86 17.23 -11.56 0.28
N VAL A 87 18.26 -12.13 -0.35
CA VAL A 87 18.47 -12.08 -1.81
C VAL A 87 18.49 -13.48 -2.39
N VAL A 88 17.72 -13.70 -3.44
CA VAL A 88 17.64 -14.96 -4.18
C VAL A 88 18.05 -14.68 -5.63
N ASN A 89 19.25 -15.12 -6.01
CA ASN A 89 19.71 -15.01 -7.38
C ASN A 89 19.37 -16.29 -8.15
N ILE A 90 18.41 -16.20 -9.07
CA ILE A 90 18.05 -17.29 -10.01
C ILE A 90 18.48 -16.97 -11.45
N SER A 91 19.18 -15.85 -11.66
CA SER A 91 19.74 -15.48 -12.96
C SER A 91 21.03 -16.25 -13.25
N LYS A 92 21.41 -16.31 -14.53
CA LYS A 92 22.72 -16.83 -14.94
C LYS A 92 23.87 -15.88 -14.60
N ALA A 93 23.57 -14.62 -14.30
CA ALA A 93 24.57 -13.62 -13.94
C ALA A 93 25.18 -13.96 -12.56
N LYS A 94 26.50 -14.15 -12.53
CA LYS A 94 27.25 -14.30 -11.28
C LYS A 94 27.49 -12.93 -10.66
N LEU A 95 26.57 -12.52 -9.77
CA LEU A 95 26.82 -11.35 -8.92
C LEU A 95 27.86 -11.72 -7.85
N ASN A 96 28.79 -10.81 -7.61
CA ASN A 96 29.80 -11.00 -6.57
C ASN A 96 29.22 -10.77 -5.16
N GLU A 97 29.97 -11.17 -4.13
CA GLU A 97 29.51 -11.06 -2.73
C GLU A 97 29.20 -9.62 -2.31
N LYS A 98 29.95 -8.64 -2.82
CA LYS A 98 29.69 -7.21 -2.53
C LYS A 98 28.35 -6.76 -3.10
N GLN A 99 28.04 -7.18 -4.33
CA GLN A 99 26.77 -6.88 -4.98
C GLN A 99 25.59 -7.50 -4.22
N LEU A 100 25.73 -8.76 -3.81
CA LEU A 100 24.71 -9.45 -3.02
C LEU A 100 24.54 -8.82 -1.64
N ALA A 101 25.62 -8.43 -0.96
CA ALA A 101 25.58 -7.80 0.36
C ALA A 101 24.89 -6.42 0.34
N VAL A 102 25.07 -5.65 -0.74
CA VAL A 102 24.39 -4.36 -0.88
C VAL A 102 22.90 -4.55 -1.12
N LEU A 103 22.51 -5.54 -1.94
CA LEU A 103 21.11 -5.89 -2.14
C LEU A 103 20.49 -6.48 -0.86
N SER A 104 21.24 -7.23 -0.04
CA SER A 104 20.70 -7.88 1.15
C SER A 104 20.29 -6.91 2.27
N LYS A 105 20.63 -5.61 2.15
CA LYS A 105 20.05 -4.54 2.97
C LYS A 105 18.52 -4.49 2.85
N GLY A 106 17.97 -4.99 1.74
CA GLY A 106 16.53 -5.22 1.58
C GLY A 106 15.75 -4.00 1.09
N LEU A 107 14.47 -4.22 0.82
CA LEU A 107 13.56 -3.22 0.22
C LEU A 107 13.15 -2.10 1.18
N GLU A 108 13.29 -2.31 2.49
CA GLU A 108 12.98 -1.31 3.53
C GLU A 108 14.18 -0.46 3.92
N PHE A 109 15.35 -0.76 3.38
CA PHE A 109 16.52 0.07 3.58
C PHE A 109 16.34 1.39 2.85
N VAL A 110 16.26 2.48 3.61
CA VAL A 110 16.15 3.84 3.08
C VAL A 110 17.53 4.49 3.10
N PRO A 111 18.16 4.76 1.94
CA PRO A 111 19.43 5.48 1.89
C PRO A 111 19.31 6.88 2.50
N THR A 112 20.37 7.35 3.16
CA THR A 112 20.44 8.71 3.71
C THR A 112 20.18 9.74 2.60
N GLN A 113 19.14 10.55 2.78
CA GLN A 113 18.79 11.62 1.86
C GLN A 113 19.80 12.77 2.00
N ASN A 114 20.53 13.04 0.91
CA ASN A 114 21.56 14.07 0.85
C ASN A 114 21.06 15.41 0.33
N SER A 115 19.79 15.46 -0.09
CA SER A 115 19.07 16.64 -0.52
C SER A 115 17.61 16.52 -0.11
N ILE A 116 16.94 17.66 0.04
CA ILE A 116 15.50 17.74 0.27
C ILE A 116 14.83 18.32 -0.99
N ASN A 117 13.81 17.64 -1.50
CA ASN A 117 12.93 18.23 -2.49
C ASN A 117 11.83 19.01 -1.75
N ALA A 118 12.08 20.29 -1.52
CA ALA A 118 11.19 21.17 -0.78
C ALA A 118 9.78 21.20 -1.41
N ILE A 119 9.69 21.30 -2.74
CA ILE A 119 8.41 21.32 -3.46
C ILE A 119 7.63 20.04 -3.21
N THR A 120 8.24 18.87 -3.46
CA THR A 120 7.56 17.60 -3.23
C THR A 120 7.16 17.41 -1.76
N THR A 121 7.99 17.85 -0.82
CA THR A 121 7.68 17.80 0.62
C THR A 121 6.44 18.65 0.95
N ILE A 122 6.40 19.89 0.45
CA ILE A 122 5.28 20.82 0.63
C ILE A 122 4.03 20.24 -0.02
N THR A 123 4.09 19.88 -1.31
CA THR A 123 2.94 19.35 -2.05
C THR A 123 2.38 18.08 -1.40
N ASN A 124 3.22 17.15 -0.96
CA ASN A 124 2.79 15.93 -0.28
C ASN A 124 2.09 16.24 1.04
N CYS A 125 2.61 17.20 1.81
CA CYS A 125 1.98 17.57 3.06
C CYS A 125 0.65 18.30 2.85
N GLU A 126 0.60 19.29 1.96
CA GLU A 126 -0.64 20.01 1.63
C GLU A 126 -1.73 19.05 1.16
N THR A 127 -1.36 18.08 0.31
CA THR A 127 -2.27 17.03 -0.15
C THR A 127 -2.79 16.19 1.03
N SER A 128 -1.91 15.79 1.94
CA SER A 128 -2.27 14.99 3.12
C SER A 128 -3.13 15.76 4.12
N LEU A 129 -2.97 17.07 4.20
CA LEU A 129 -3.71 17.94 5.09
C LEU A 129 -5.03 18.45 4.51
N ASN A 130 -5.36 18.13 3.25
CA ASN A 130 -6.49 18.74 2.55
C ASN A 130 -7.82 18.61 3.33
N SER A 131 -8.03 17.50 4.03
CA SER A 131 -9.24 17.21 4.82
C SER A 131 -9.22 17.78 6.25
N THR A 132 -8.13 18.42 6.66
CA THR A 132 -7.87 18.81 8.05
C THR A 132 -8.33 20.25 8.32
N PRO A 133 -8.78 20.59 9.55
CA PRO A 133 -9.09 21.96 9.94
C PRO A 133 -7.99 22.98 9.60
N GLN A 134 -8.37 24.20 9.24
CA GLN A 134 -7.45 25.26 8.80
C GLN A 134 -6.37 25.61 9.83
N ILE A 135 -6.69 25.51 11.11
CA ILE A 135 -5.72 25.76 12.18
C ILE A 135 -4.56 24.75 12.16
N ILE A 136 -4.87 23.47 11.95
CA ILE A 136 -3.87 22.39 11.86
C ILE A 136 -3.09 22.51 10.55
N LYS A 137 -3.76 22.87 9.44
CA LYS A 137 -3.08 23.17 8.17
C LYS A 137 -2.00 24.23 8.37
N LYS A 138 -2.34 25.37 8.98
CA LYS A 138 -1.39 26.47 9.22
C LYS A 138 -0.24 26.05 10.15
N ALA A 139 -0.54 25.31 11.22
CA ALA A 139 0.49 24.81 12.13
C ALA A 139 1.46 23.86 11.41
N ALA A 140 0.95 22.88 10.66
CA ALA A 140 1.77 21.93 9.92
C ALA A 140 2.59 22.62 8.81
N ILE A 141 2.03 23.63 8.13
CA ILE A 141 2.74 24.47 7.17
C ILE A 141 3.92 25.19 7.84
N SER A 142 3.70 25.74 9.05
CA SER A 142 4.75 26.41 9.83
C SER A 142 5.85 25.43 10.25
N GLU A 143 5.51 24.24 10.73
CA GLU A 143 6.46 23.18 11.08
C GLU A 143 7.29 22.72 9.88
N ILE A 144 6.66 22.54 8.72
CA ILE A 144 7.36 22.12 7.50
C ILE A 144 8.25 23.22 6.96
N THR A 145 7.78 24.45 7.02
CA THR A 145 8.57 25.64 6.71
C THR A 145 9.82 25.69 7.60
N ALA A 146 9.64 25.52 8.91
CA ALA A 146 10.75 25.48 9.86
C ALA A 146 11.69 24.30 9.57
N PHE A 147 11.15 23.12 9.30
CA PHE A 147 11.93 21.94 8.94
C PHE A 147 12.77 22.18 7.68
N ILE A 148 12.17 22.69 6.58
CA ILE A 148 12.88 22.97 5.33
C ILE A 148 13.97 24.01 5.54
N ASN A 149 13.68 25.10 6.28
CA ASN A 149 14.65 26.17 6.54
C ASN A 149 15.78 25.74 7.47
N THR A 150 15.52 24.81 8.39
CA THR A 150 16.52 24.31 9.35
C THR A 150 17.17 23.01 8.90
N TRP A 151 16.72 22.42 7.80
CA TRP A 151 17.24 21.16 7.28
C TRP A 151 18.71 21.32 6.93
N LYS A 152 19.53 20.44 7.50
CA LYS A 152 20.96 20.35 7.20
C LYS A 152 21.25 18.96 6.66
N LYS A 153 22.11 18.92 5.64
CA LYS A 153 22.61 17.67 5.10
C LYS A 153 23.18 16.80 6.23
N PRO A 154 22.76 15.53 6.35
CA PRO A 154 23.34 14.61 7.33
C PRO A 154 24.86 14.50 7.17
N LYS A 155 25.60 14.54 8.28
CA LYS A 155 27.07 14.40 8.27
C LYS A 155 27.52 12.99 7.89
N ASN A 156 26.73 11.99 8.28
CA ASN A 156 27.02 10.58 8.08
C ASN A 156 26.00 9.98 7.12
N ASN A 157 26.48 9.17 6.17
CA ASN A 157 25.63 8.36 5.30
C ASN A 157 25.54 6.94 5.87
N ASN A 158 24.38 6.32 5.73
CA ASN A 158 24.17 4.90 6.02
C ASN A 158 24.61 3.98 4.86
N MET A 159 25.20 4.55 3.81
CA MET A 159 25.83 3.85 2.70
C MET A 159 27.23 4.38 2.43
N THR A 160 28.18 3.48 2.11
CA THR A 160 29.53 3.88 1.69
C THR A 160 29.57 4.27 0.22
N LYS A 161 30.65 4.95 -0.21
CA LYS A 161 30.84 5.30 -1.62
C LYS A 161 30.99 4.05 -2.49
N GLU A 162 31.63 3.01 -1.96
CA GLU A 162 31.78 1.72 -2.61
C GLU A 162 30.43 1.05 -2.81
N GLU A 163 29.54 1.04 -1.81
CA GLU A 163 28.20 0.46 -1.92
C GLU A 163 27.35 1.19 -2.97
N ILE A 164 27.44 2.52 -3.04
CA ILE A 164 26.76 3.33 -4.07
C ILE A 164 27.32 3.00 -5.46
N LYS A 165 28.65 2.86 -5.60
CA LYS A 165 29.28 2.46 -6.86
C LYS A 165 28.78 1.09 -7.31
N VAL A 166 28.75 0.13 -6.39
CA VAL A 166 28.24 -1.23 -6.62
C VAL A 166 26.76 -1.20 -7.05
N LEU A 167 25.90 -0.39 -6.42
CA LEU A 167 24.51 -0.23 -6.87
C LEU A 167 24.40 0.30 -8.30
N ASN A 168 25.24 1.28 -8.65
CA ASN A 168 25.25 1.83 -10.01
C ASN A 168 25.74 0.81 -11.04
N GLU A 169 26.71 -0.02 -10.69
CA GLU A 169 27.17 -1.15 -11.51
C GLU A 169 26.06 -2.19 -11.70
N ILE A 170 25.33 -2.56 -10.64
CA ILE A 170 24.19 -3.47 -10.75
C ILE A 170 23.11 -2.87 -11.65
N LYS A 171 22.82 -1.57 -11.49
CA LYS A 171 21.81 -0.85 -12.28
C LYS A 171 22.14 -0.81 -13.78
N SER A 172 23.42 -0.85 -14.16
CA SER A 172 23.82 -0.86 -15.59
C SER A 172 23.76 -2.25 -16.23
N MET A 173 23.51 -3.32 -15.46
CA MET A 173 23.35 -4.67 -15.97
C MET A 173 21.98 -4.85 -16.65
N ASN A 174 21.94 -4.64 -17.97
CA ASN A 174 20.71 -4.73 -18.76
C ASN A 174 20.18 -6.16 -18.97
N GLN A 175 20.98 -7.18 -18.65
CA GLN A 175 20.65 -8.60 -18.82
C GLN A 175 19.84 -9.20 -17.66
N ILE A 176 19.79 -8.51 -16.51
CA ILE A 176 19.04 -8.96 -15.33
C ILE A 176 17.87 -8.03 -15.01
N VAL A 177 16.92 -8.54 -14.23
CA VAL A 177 15.90 -7.76 -13.55
C VAL A 177 16.03 -7.99 -12.05
N ILE A 178 15.78 -6.95 -11.27
CA ILE A 178 15.74 -7.04 -9.81
C ILE A 178 14.32 -6.69 -9.38
N ILE A 179 13.63 -7.68 -8.82
CA ILE A 179 12.21 -7.61 -8.48
C ILE A 179 11.96 -8.16 -7.08
N GLN A 180 10.80 -7.86 -6.52
CA GLN A 180 10.37 -8.38 -5.23
C GLN A 180 9.66 -9.74 -5.42
N ALA A 181 9.95 -10.69 -4.53
CA ALA A 181 9.21 -11.95 -4.44
C ALA A 181 7.76 -11.73 -3.94
N ASP A 182 6.83 -12.60 -4.37
CA ASP A 182 5.42 -12.54 -3.94
C ASP A 182 5.26 -12.68 -2.41
N LYS A 183 6.08 -13.53 -1.77
CA LYS A 183 6.08 -13.75 -0.32
C LYS A 183 7.47 -13.52 0.28
N GLY A 184 7.49 -13.06 1.54
CA GLY A 184 8.72 -12.94 2.33
C GLY A 184 9.57 -11.69 2.03
N ARG A 185 9.12 -10.76 1.18
CA ARG A 185 9.81 -9.49 0.85
C ARG A 185 11.26 -9.67 0.35
N LYS A 186 11.60 -10.86 -0.14
CA LYS A 186 12.93 -11.15 -0.68
C LYS A 186 13.14 -10.43 -2.01
N ILE A 187 14.38 -10.06 -2.27
CA ILE A 187 14.82 -9.55 -3.56
C ILE A 187 15.17 -10.73 -4.45
N VAL A 188 14.64 -10.75 -5.67
CA VAL A 188 14.90 -11.80 -6.66
C VAL A 188 15.59 -11.19 -7.85
N ILE A 189 16.67 -11.85 -8.26
CA ILE A 189 17.45 -11.49 -9.44
C ILE A 189 17.18 -12.55 -10.50
N MET A 190 16.67 -12.13 -11.67
CA MET A 190 16.33 -13.02 -12.78
C MET A 190 16.96 -12.54 -14.07
N ASP A 191 17.18 -13.46 -15.01
CA ASP A 191 17.51 -13.07 -16.38
C ASP A 191 16.32 -12.31 -16.99
N LYS A 192 16.60 -11.23 -17.71
CA LYS A 192 15.59 -10.33 -18.27
C LYS A 192 14.69 -11.01 -19.28
N LEU A 193 15.25 -11.86 -20.13
CA LEU A 193 14.48 -12.61 -21.12
C LEU A 193 13.56 -13.63 -20.45
N GLU A 194 14.07 -14.41 -19.49
CA GLU A 194 13.25 -15.37 -18.73
C GLU A 194 12.11 -14.69 -17.97
N TYR A 195 12.37 -13.52 -17.37
CA TYR A 195 11.33 -12.73 -16.72
C TYR A 195 10.24 -12.29 -17.71
N ILE A 196 10.62 -11.79 -18.89
CA ILE A 196 9.68 -11.40 -19.94
C ILE A 196 8.85 -12.59 -20.37
N ASP A 197 9.49 -13.73 -20.67
CA ASP A 197 8.83 -14.95 -21.14
C ASP A 197 7.82 -15.47 -20.11
N LYS A 198 8.19 -15.54 -18.82
CA LYS A 198 7.28 -15.97 -17.75
C LYS A 198 6.09 -15.05 -17.54
N VAL A 199 6.29 -13.74 -17.74
CA VAL A 199 5.17 -12.79 -17.66
C VAL A 199 4.28 -12.92 -18.90
N GLU A 200 4.86 -13.01 -20.10
CA GLU A 200 4.08 -13.19 -21.33
C GLU A 200 3.31 -14.53 -21.35
N GLU A 201 3.89 -15.61 -20.81
CA GLU A 201 3.21 -16.89 -20.60
C GLU A 201 1.92 -16.70 -19.79
N LYS A 202 1.98 -15.92 -18.70
CA LYS A 202 0.79 -15.61 -17.90
C LYS A 202 -0.21 -14.70 -18.61
N LEU A 203 0.25 -13.77 -19.44
CA LEU A 203 -0.61 -12.87 -20.21
C LEU A 203 -1.24 -13.53 -21.44
N ASN A 204 -0.73 -14.69 -21.86
CA ASN A 204 -1.28 -15.49 -22.95
C ASN A 204 -2.49 -16.32 -22.53
N ASP A 205 -2.82 -16.36 -21.23
CA ASP A 205 -4.07 -16.93 -20.74
C ASP A 205 -5.26 -16.13 -21.30
N GLN A 206 -5.91 -16.71 -22.32
CA GLN A 206 -7.02 -16.07 -23.03
C GLN A 206 -8.32 -16.09 -22.21
N GLU A 207 -8.41 -16.85 -21.12
CA GLU A 207 -9.58 -16.79 -20.23
C GLU A 207 -9.53 -15.51 -19.38
N VAL A 208 -8.34 -15.13 -18.94
CA VAL A 208 -8.13 -13.98 -18.03
C VAL A 208 -7.82 -12.69 -18.79
N TYR A 209 -6.99 -12.75 -19.84
CA TYR A 209 -6.45 -11.58 -20.52
C TYR A 209 -6.82 -11.53 -22.00
N GLU A 210 -6.89 -10.31 -22.52
CA GLU A 210 -7.08 -9.99 -23.92
C GLU A 210 -5.91 -9.13 -24.39
N LYS A 211 -5.23 -9.56 -25.45
CA LYS A 211 -4.21 -8.73 -26.10
C LYS A 211 -4.91 -7.69 -26.99
N LEU A 212 -4.58 -6.42 -26.80
CA LEU A 212 -5.15 -5.33 -27.57
C LEU A 212 -4.27 -4.99 -28.79
N MET A 213 -4.91 -4.71 -29.92
CA MET A 213 -4.23 -4.38 -31.18
C MET A 213 -3.68 -2.94 -31.22
N LYS A 214 -4.27 -2.04 -30.45
CA LYS A 214 -3.89 -0.63 -30.37
C LYS A 214 -3.89 -0.16 -28.91
N ASP A 215 -3.22 0.94 -28.68
CA ASP A 215 -3.25 1.65 -27.40
C ASP A 215 -4.68 2.20 -27.15
N PRO A 216 -5.39 1.79 -26.08
CA PRO A 216 -6.72 2.28 -25.76
C PRO A 216 -6.70 3.60 -24.96
N THR A 217 -5.53 4.17 -24.66
CA THR A 217 -5.42 5.34 -23.79
C THR A 217 -6.26 6.52 -24.25
N ASP A 218 -6.18 6.91 -25.52
CA ASP A 218 -6.92 8.08 -26.02
C ASP A 218 -8.43 7.87 -25.97
N GLU A 219 -8.90 6.66 -26.33
CA GLU A 219 -10.31 6.30 -26.22
C GLU A 219 -10.81 6.41 -24.78
N LEU A 220 -10.00 5.92 -23.82
CA LEU A 220 -10.33 6.02 -22.40
C LEU A 220 -10.29 7.48 -21.91
N LYS A 221 -9.33 8.29 -22.37
CA LYS A 221 -9.25 9.72 -22.04
C LYS A 221 -10.47 10.46 -22.51
N THR A 222 -10.91 10.23 -23.75
CA THR A 222 -12.13 10.84 -24.28
C THR A 222 -13.33 10.44 -23.44
N LYS A 223 -13.51 9.14 -23.16
CA LYS A 223 -14.61 8.64 -22.33
C LYS A 223 -14.60 9.24 -20.92
N LEU A 224 -13.42 9.30 -20.30
CA LEU A 224 -13.20 9.93 -19.00
C LEU A 224 -13.60 11.40 -19.03
N SER A 225 -13.05 12.17 -19.98
CA SER A 225 -13.31 13.59 -20.14
C SER A 225 -14.79 13.89 -20.38
N THR A 226 -15.48 13.07 -21.19
CA THR A 226 -16.93 13.20 -21.40
C THR A 226 -17.71 13.04 -20.10
N VAL A 227 -17.41 12.00 -19.30
CA VAL A 227 -18.10 11.76 -18.02
C VAL A 227 -17.84 12.90 -17.04
N ILE A 228 -16.58 13.30 -16.86
CA ILE A 228 -16.21 14.36 -15.90
C ILE A 228 -16.75 15.73 -16.34
N THR A 229 -16.69 16.05 -17.63
CA THR A 229 -17.23 17.31 -18.16
C THR A 229 -18.74 17.39 -17.97
N LYS A 230 -19.47 16.29 -18.18
CA LYS A 230 -20.90 16.22 -17.89
C LYS A 230 -21.20 16.49 -16.40
N LEU A 231 -20.43 15.89 -15.48
CA LEU A 231 -20.61 16.13 -14.04
C LEU A 231 -20.33 17.60 -13.66
N HIS A 232 -19.34 18.22 -14.29
CA HIS A 232 -18.99 19.63 -14.08
C HIS A 232 -20.07 20.58 -14.61
N GLN A 233 -20.57 20.35 -15.82
CA GLN A 233 -21.68 21.13 -16.42
C GLN A 233 -22.97 21.03 -15.59
N GLN A 234 -23.19 19.91 -14.91
CA GLN A 234 -24.31 19.70 -14.00
C GLN A 234 -24.03 20.23 -12.58
N GLU A 235 -22.93 20.94 -12.36
CA GLU A 235 -22.50 21.51 -11.07
C GLU A 235 -22.35 20.49 -9.93
N LYS A 236 -22.20 19.22 -10.27
CA LYS A 236 -22.02 18.11 -9.31
C LYS A 236 -20.59 18.06 -8.78
N ILE A 237 -19.64 18.56 -9.56
CA ILE A 237 -18.23 18.73 -9.18
C ILE A 237 -17.78 20.15 -9.52
N ASN A 238 -16.80 20.66 -8.79
CA ASN A 238 -16.21 21.97 -9.06
C ASN A 238 -15.05 21.90 -10.08
N THR A 239 -14.58 23.07 -10.51
CA THR A 239 -13.51 23.20 -11.50
C THR A 239 -12.19 22.56 -11.05
N ALA A 240 -11.83 22.66 -9.76
CA ALA A 240 -10.62 22.05 -9.23
C ALA A 240 -10.70 20.52 -9.28
N GLN A 241 -11.85 19.94 -8.92
CA GLN A 241 -12.11 18.51 -9.03
C GLN A 241 -12.05 18.03 -10.49
N LYS A 242 -12.61 18.80 -11.44
CA LYS A 242 -12.51 18.48 -12.86
C LYS A 242 -11.04 18.30 -13.29
N TYR A 243 -10.19 19.29 -13.00
CA TYR A 243 -8.77 19.22 -13.35
C TYR A 243 -8.04 18.07 -12.64
N GLN A 244 -8.35 17.83 -11.36
CA GLN A 244 -7.78 16.71 -10.63
C GLN A 244 -8.16 15.35 -11.24
N LEU A 245 -9.40 15.20 -11.70
CA LEU A 245 -9.94 13.95 -12.22
C LEU A 245 -9.46 13.62 -13.64
N THR A 246 -9.02 14.62 -14.41
CA THR A 246 -8.53 14.47 -15.79
C THR A 246 -7.06 14.82 -15.97
N GLY A 247 -6.34 15.10 -14.89
CA GLY A 247 -4.97 15.66 -14.95
C GLY A 247 -3.84 14.64 -15.08
N ILE A 248 -4.15 13.35 -15.20
CA ILE A 248 -3.15 12.28 -15.28
C ILE A 248 -3.37 11.48 -16.56
N ASP A 249 -2.28 11.36 -17.33
CA ASP A 249 -2.28 10.71 -18.64
C ASP A 249 -1.45 9.43 -18.68
N ASP A 250 -0.75 9.10 -17.59
CA ASP A 250 0.14 7.96 -17.52
C ASP A 250 -0.61 6.63 -17.62
N LEU A 251 -0.02 5.71 -18.39
CA LEU A 251 -0.55 4.39 -18.65
C LEU A 251 -0.23 3.43 -17.50
N PRO A 252 -1.18 2.56 -17.13
CA PRO A 252 -0.86 1.45 -16.22
C PRO A 252 0.17 0.50 -16.84
N THR A 253 1.10 0.06 -16.00
CA THR A 253 2.08 -1.00 -16.32
C THR A 253 1.88 -2.16 -15.36
N ILE A 254 2.55 -3.29 -15.58
CA ILE A 254 2.52 -4.43 -14.65
C ILE A 254 3.92 -4.77 -14.15
N ARG A 255 3.95 -5.48 -13.02
CA ARG A 255 5.15 -6.16 -12.50
C ARG A 255 4.78 -7.61 -12.20
N GLY A 256 5.64 -8.53 -12.61
CA GLY A 256 5.59 -9.94 -12.20
C GLY A 256 6.36 -10.12 -10.88
N GLN A 257 5.73 -10.75 -9.90
CA GLN A 257 6.38 -11.14 -8.65
C GLN A 257 6.48 -12.67 -8.61
N PRO A 258 7.69 -13.25 -8.56
CA PRO A 258 7.86 -14.70 -8.57
C PRO A 258 7.39 -15.31 -7.26
N LYS A 259 6.57 -16.36 -7.36
CA LYS A 259 6.15 -17.19 -6.22
C LYS A 259 7.24 -18.21 -5.90
N LEU A 260 8.27 -17.79 -5.15
CA LEU A 260 9.43 -18.64 -4.80
C LEU A 260 9.10 -19.96 -4.08
N HIS A 261 7.92 -20.06 -3.46
CA HIS A 261 7.45 -21.23 -2.73
C HIS A 261 6.71 -22.25 -3.62
N LYS A 262 6.58 -21.99 -4.93
CA LYS A 262 5.94 -22.90 -5.89
C LYS A 262 6.97 -23.36 -6.93
N ALA A 263 6.84 -24.60 -7.40
CA ALA A 263 7.67 -25.14 -8.48
C ALA A 263 7.63 -24.23 -9.72
N ASN A 264 8.76 -24.08 -10.40
CA ASN A 264 8.98 -23.20 -11.56
C ASN A 264 8.80 -21.69 -11.30
N HIS A 265 8.52 -21.28 -10.06
CA HIS A 265 8.39 -19.89 -9.63
C HIS A 265 7.42 -19.06 -10.50
N PRO A 266 6.13 -19.47 -10.64
CA PRO A 266 5.16 -18.76 -11.45
C PRO A 266 5.00 -17.30 -11.02
N MET A 267 4.71 -16.43 -11.97
CA MET A 267 4.55 -15.00 -11.72
C MET A 267 3.16 -14.67 -11.17
N ARG A 268 3.10 -13.84 -10.14
CA ARG A 268 1.91 -13.05 -9.79
C ARG A 268 1.98 -11.73 -10.52
N ILE A 269 0.96 -11.43 -11.32
CA ILE A 269 0.88 -10.16 -12.04
C ILE A 269 0.22 -9.11 -11.13
N VAL A 270 0.91 -7.99 -10.91
CA VAL A 270 0.39 -6.85 -10.16
C VAL A 270 0.37 -5.62 -11.07
N THR A 271 -0.79 -4.98 -11.19
CA THR A 271 -0.93 -3.75 -11.97
C THR A 271 -0.43 -2.57 -11.16
N CYS A 272 0.50 -1.81 -11.74
CA CYS A 272 0.98 -0.54 -11.20
C CYS A 272 0.02 0.55 -11.64
N SER A 273 -1.06 0.73 -10.87
CA SER A 273 -2.10 1.75 -11.16
C SER A 273 -1.88 3.07 -10.42
N ARG A 274 -0.79 3.21 -9.66
CA ARG A 274 -0.47 4.47 -8.95
C ARG A 274 -0.22 5.58 -9.96
N ASP A 275 -0.92 6.69 -9.80
CA ASP A 275 -0.78 7.90 -10.61
C ASP A 275 -0.91 7.63 -12.11
N THR A 276 -1.86 6.76 -12.45
CA THR A 276 -2.29 6.47 -13.83
C THR A 276 -3.63 7.12 -14.14
N ILE A 277 -4.04 7.11 -15.40
CA ILE A 277 -5.28 7.73 -15.92
C ILE A 277 -6.55 7.50 -15.09
N LEU A 278 -6.76 6.31 -14.51
CA LEU A 278 -7.95 6.00 -13.70
C LEU A 278 -7.75 6.19 -12.20
N SER A 279 -6.53 6.45 -11.75
CA SER A 279 -6.22 6.61 -10.32
C SER A 279 -6.95 7.80 -9.68
N PRO A 280 -7.15 8.97 -10.32
CA PRO A 280 -7.92 10.07 -9.73
C PRO A 280 -9.37 9.69 -9.44
N ILE A 281 -10.07 9.08 -10.40
CA ILE A 281 -11.44 8.60 -10.20
C ILE A 281 -11.49 7.55 -9.09
N SER A 282 -10.56 6.60 -9.12
CA SER A 282 -10.52 5.52 -8.12
C SER A 282 -10.39 6.09 -6.70
N ARG A 283 -9.50 7.07 -6.50
CA ARG A 283 -9.34 7.77 -5.22
C ARG A 283 -10.58 8.59 -4.85
N PHE A 284 -11.16 9.31 -5.80
CA PHE A 284 -12.35 10.13 -5.59
C PHE A 284 -13.55 9.29 -5.12
N VAL A 285 -13.84 8.19 -5.83
CA VAL A 285 -14.92 7.27 -5.47
C VAL A 285 -14.60 6.54 -4.17
N PHE A 286 -13.34 6.18 -3.93
CA PHE A 286 -12.95 5.57 -2.66
C PHE A 286 -13.29 6.45 -1.46
N GLN A 287 -13.11 7.77 -1.54
CA GLN A 287 -13.51 8.67 -0.45
C GLN A 287 -15.01 8.65 -0.15
N ILE A 288 -15.85 8.36 -1.15
CA ILE A 288 -17.30 8.24 -1.00
C ILE A 288 -17.64 6.92 -0.28
N ILE A 289 -17.03 5.81 -0.70
CA ILE A 289 -17.40 4.46 -0.24
C ILE A 289 -16.59 3.95 0.96
N LYS A 290 -15.46 4.59 1.34
CA LYS A 290 -14.52 4.06 2.36
C LYS A 290 -15.17 3.69 3.69
N GLU A 291 -16.19 4.43 4.11
CA GLU A 291 -16.88 4.19 5.39
C GLU A 291 -17.78 2.95 5.34
N LEU A 292 -18.12 2.42 4.17
CA LEU A 292 -18.81 1.13 4.06
C LEU A 292 -18.00 -0.01 4.68
N ARG A 293 -16.69 0.18 4.91
CA ARG A 293 -15.86 -0.76 5.66
C ARG A 293 -16.45 -1.09 7.04
N SER A 294 -17.14 -0.16 7.69
CA SER A 294 -17.79 -0.42 9.00
C SER A 294 -18.99 -1.37 8.90
N THR A 295 -19.54 -1.58 7.71
CA THR A 295 -20.68 -2.49 7.48
C THR A 295 -20.25 -3.94 7.23
N ILE A 296 -18.94 -4.18 7.11
CA ILE A 296 -18.36 -5.48 6.80
C ILE A 296 -18.21 -6.26 8.12
N THR A 297 -18.77 -7.45 8.15
CA THR A 297 -18.83 -8.32 9.34
C THR A 297 -18.10 -9.63 9.08
N GLY A 298 -17.61 -10.31 10.12
CA GLY A 298 -16.94 -11.61 9.97
C GLY A 298 -15.57 -11.59 9.28
N THR A 299 -14.94 -10.41 9.19
CA THR A 299 -13.56 -10.28 8.71
C THR A 299 -12.62 -10.01 9.87
N VAL A 300 -11.53 -10.75 9.92
CA VAL A 300 -10.42 -10.52 10.85
C VAL A 300 -9.73 -9.23 10.48
N ILE A 301 -9.60 -8.32 11.44
CA ILE A 301 -8.95 -7.02 11.22
C ILE A 301 -7.43 -7.14 11.37
N ASN A 302 -6.98 -7.89 12.38
CA ASN A 302 -5.58 -8.09 12.69
C ASN A 302 -5.37 -9.41 13.44
N THR A 303 -4.11 -9.86 13.48
CA THR A 303 -3.71 -11.12 14.10
C THR A 303 -4.04 -11.19 15.59
N SER A 304 -3.85 -10.11 16.34
CA SER A 304 -4.10 -10.09 17.79
C SER A 304 -5.57 -10.37 18.12
N LYS A 305 -6.50 -9.68 17.43
CA LYS A 305 -7.94 -9.86 17.59
C LYS A 305 -8.38 -11.27 17.22
N PHE A 306 -7.80 -11.84 16.16
CA PHE A 306 -8.08 -13.21 15.79
C PHE A 306 -7.62 -14.22 16.85
N VAL A 307 -6.42 -14.05 17.40
CA VAL A 307 -5.89 -14.91 18.48
C VAL A 307 -6.76 -14.83 19.73
N GLU A 308 -7.25 -13.65 20.08
CA GLU A 308 -8.21 -13.47 21.17
C GLU A 308 -9.51 -14.23 20.88
N GLU A 309 -10.17 -13.97 19.74
CA GLU A 309 -11.45 -14.59 19.38
C GLU A 309 -11.40 -16.11 19.27
N ILE A 310 -10.31 -16.67 18.74
CA ILE A 310 -10.16 -18.12 18.58
C ILE A 310 -9.81 -18.80 19.91
N SER A 311 -9.10 -18.13 20.81
CA SER A 311 -8.71 -18.67 22.12
C SER A 311 -9.91 -18.91 23.06
N GLU A 312 -10.99 -18.16 22.86
CA GLU A 312 -12.23 -18.31 23.62
C GLU A 312 -13.09 -19.49 23.14
N LYS A 313 -12.74 -20.14 22.02
CA LYS A 313 -13.55 -21.20 21.42
C LYS A 313 -13.18 -22.55 22.00
N SER A 314 -14.17 -23.22 22.59
CA SER A 314 -14.07 -24.64 22.89
C SER A 314 -14.33 -25.46 21.63
N ILE A 315 -13.45 -26.44 21.39
CA ILE A 315 -13.54 -27.37 20.27
C ILE A 315 -14.01 -28.71 20.83
N SER A 316 -15.11 -29.22 20.29
CA SER A 316 -15.60 -30.55 20.68
C SER A 316 -14.79 -31.66 19.98
N LYS A 317 -14.86 -32.90 20.49
CA LYS A 317 -14.08 -34.04 19.95
C LYS A 317 -14.33 -34.33 18.46
N ASN A 318 -15.49 -33.95 17.94
CA ASN A 318 -15.88 -34.20 16.55
C ASN A 318 -15.60 -33.00 15.64
N GLU A 319 -15.13 -31.89 16.20
CA GLU A 319 -14.80 -30.68 15.46
C GLU A 319 -13.32 -30.61 15.17
N ARG A 320 -13.00 -30.02 14.02
CA ARG A 320 -11.64 -29.84 13.53
C ARG A 320 -11.48 -28.47 12.91
N PHE A 321 -10.22 -28.05 12.77
CA PHE A 321 -9.87 -26.90 11.95
C PHE A 321 -9.82 -27.29 10.48
N ALA A 322 -10.37 -26.42 9.64
CA ALA A 322 -10.12 -26.45 8.21
C ALA A 322 -9.72 -25.05 7.74
N SER A 323 -8.62 -24.99 6.98
CA SER A 323 -8.15 -23.78 6.30
C SER A 323 -8.57 -23.87 4.85
N LEU A 324 -9.29 -22.86 4.38
CA LEU A 324 -9.74 -22.72 3.00
C LEU A 324 -9.06 -21.48 2.40
N ASP A 325 -8.70 -21.57 1.12
CA ASP A 325 -8.07 -20.47 0.37
C ASP A 325 -8.90 -20.21 -0.89
N ILE A 326 -9.34 -18.97 -1.08
CA ILE A 326 -10.10 -18.61 -2.27
C ILE A 326 -9.15 -18.47 -3.45
N CYS A 327 -9.26 -19.40 -4.40
CA CYS A 327 -8.48 -19.37 -5.63
C CYS A 327 -8.69 -18.05 -6.40
N ASP A 328 -7.60 -17.30 -6.56
CA ASP A 328 -7.51 -16.06 -7.35
C ASP A 328 -8.69 -15.09 -7.12
N LEU A 329 -9.03 -14.83 -5.84
CA LEU A 329 -10.17 -14.01 -5.40
C LEU A 329 -10.49 -12.81 -6.32
N TYR A 330 -9.50 -11.94 -6.57
CA TYR A 330 -9.72 -10.74 -7.37
C TYR A 330 -10.08 -11.05 -8.84
N ALA A 331 -9.48 -12.06 -9.46
CA ALA A 331 -9.76 -12.41 -10.85
C ALA A 331 -11.18 -13.00 -11.01
N ASN A 332 -11.71 -13.63 -9.96
CA ASN A 332 -13.00 -14.33 -9.99
C ASN A 332 -14.20 -13.49 -9.54
N ILE A 333 -14.00 -12.29 -8.97
CA ILE A 333 -15.13 -11.45 -8.54
C ILE A 333 -15.85 -10.82 -9.76
N PRO A 334 -17.16 -11.07 -9.93
CA PRO A 334 -17.94 -10.44 -11.01
C PRO A 334 -18.11 -8.93 -10.76
N VAL A 335 -17.40 -8.11 -11.55
CA VAL A 335 -17.34 -6.65 -11.37
C VAL A 335 -18.73 -6.00 -11.30
N GLN A 336 -19.65 -6.42 -12.18
CA GLN A 336 -21.00 -5.85 -12.22
C GLN A 336 -21.76 -6.13 -10.91
N LYS A 337 -21.81 -7.39 -10.47
CA LYS A 337 -22.47 -7.81 -9.23
C LYS A 337 -21.84 -7.12 -8.01
N ALA A 338 -20.51 -7.04 -7.95
CA ALA A 338 -19.81 -6.39 -6.85
C ALA A 338 -20.11 -4.88 -6.77
N VAL A 339 -20.20 -4.19 -7.91
CA VAL A 339 -20.62 -2.79 -7.95
C VAL A 339 -22.06 -2.64 -7.51
N ASP A 340 -22.96 -3.52 -7.94
CA ASP A 340 -24.38 -3.46 -7.57
C ASP A 340 -24.57 -3.61 -6.06
N ILE A 341 -23.93 -4.61 -5.44
CA ILE A 341 -23.92 -4.81 -3.97
C ILE A 341 -23.34 -3.58 -3.25
N THR A 342 -22.25 -3.01 -3.77
CA THR A 342 -21.64 -1.80 -3.19
C THR A 342 -22.63 -0.62 -3.23
N MET A 343 -23.34 -0.45 -4.33
CA MET A 343 -24.33 0.62 -4.48
C MET A 343 -25.54 0.42 -3.56
N GLU A 344 -25.98 -0.82 -3.32
CA GLU A 344 -27.04 -1.12 -2.36
C GLU A 344 -26.67 -0.73 -0.94
N LYS A 345 -25.47 -1.15 -0.47
CA LYS A 345 -24.95 -0.75 0.85
C LYS A 345 -24.79 0.77 0.97
N LEU A 346 -24.35 1.44 -0.10
CA LEU A 346 -24.21 2.90 -0.13
C LEU A 346 -25.55 3.63 0.01
N VAL A 347 -26.60 3.12 -0.62
CA VAL A 347 -27.97 3.66 -0.47
C VAL A 347 -28.48 3.46 0.95
N GLN A 348 -28.28 2.27 1.52
CA GLN A 348 -28.68 1.97 2.90
C GLN A 348 -27.99 2.86 3.94
N SER A 349 -26.74 3.26 3.68
CA SER A 349 -25.98 4.12 4.60
C SER A 349 -26.40 5.59 4.58
N LYS A 350 -27.42 5.99 3.78
CA LYS A 350 -27.90 7.37 3.56
C LYS A 350 -26.83 8.40 3.15
N LYS A 351 -25.61 7.98 2.83
CA LYS A 351 -24.50 8.87 2.47
C LYS A 351 -24.73 9.62 1.17
N LEU A 352 -25.50 9.02 0.26
CA LEU A 352 -25.88 9.64 -1.01
C LEU A 352 -26.64 10.95 -0.80
N GLU A 353 -27.40 11.08 0.28
CA GLU A 353 -28.21 12.28 0.57
C GLU A 353 -27.34 13.53 0.77
N ASN A 354 -26.09 13.36 1.21
CA ASN A 354 -25.14 14.44 1.44
C ASN A 354 -24.27 14.78 0.22
N LEU A 355 -24.48 14.10 -0.91
CA LEU A 355 -23.68 14.25 -2.12
C LEU A 355 -24.52 14.85 -3.24
N LYS A 356 -23.92 15.73 -4.04
CA LYS A 356 -24.53 16.21 -5.31
C LYS A 356 -24.58 15.12 -6.39
N LEU A 357 -23.91 14.00 -6.18
CA LEU A 357 -23.82 12.89 -7.13
C LEU A 357 -24.99 11.93 -6.97
N THR A 358 -25.58 11.53 -8.10
CA THR A 358 -26.66 10.54 -8.12
C THR A 358 -26.11 9.11 -8.00
N LYS A 359 -27.00 8.15 -7.68
CA LYS A 359 -26.69 6.70 -7.72
C LYS A 359 -26.05 6.30 -9.07
N THR A 360 -26.60 6.82 -10.16
CA THR A 360 -26.12 6.53 -11.52
C THR A 360 -24.72 7.10 -11.77
N ASP A 361 -24.43 8.30 -11.28
CA ASP A 361 -23.11 8.91 -11.44
C ASP A 361 -22.03 8.05 -10.75
N ILE A 362 -22.26 7.66 -9.49
CA ILE A 362 -21.29 6.87 -8.72
C ILE A 362 -21.14 5.47 -9.31
N LYS A 363 -22.24 4.83 -9.71
CA LYS A 363 -22.20 3.53 -10.40
C LYS A 363 -21.37 3.60 -11.68
N ASN A 364 -21.57 4.64 -12.49
CA ASN A 364 -20.81 4.83 -13.72
C ASN A 364 -19.31 5.07 -13.45
N LEU A 365 -18.97 5.85 -12.42
CA LEU A 365 -17.57 6.07 -12.03
C LEU A 365 -16.90 4.78 -11.51
N LEU A 366 -17.61 3.97 -10.72
CA LEU A 366 -17.14 2.64 -10.28
C LEU A 366 -16.86 1.73 -11.48
N LEU A 367 -17.82 1.60 -12.39
CA LEU A 367 -17.67 0.75 -13.58
C LEU A 367 -16.57 1.26 -14.51
N LEU A 368 -16.44 2.58 -14.67
CA LEU A 368 -15.37 3.19 -15.47
C LEU A 368 -14.00 2.84 -14.88
N SER A 369 -13.84 2.91 -13.56
CA SER A 369 -12.57 2.57 -12.90
C SER A 369 -12.25 1.07 -12.94
N LEU A 370 -13.25 0.19 -12.76
CA LEU A 370 -13.03 -1.24 -12.57
C LEU A 370 -13.01 -2.04 -13.88
N LYS A 371 -13.80 -1.66 -14.90
CA LYS A 371 -13.90 -2.41 -16.17
C LYS A 371 -12.84 -2.03 -17.21
N ASN A 372 -12.08 -0.97 -16.99
CA ASN A 372 -11.07 -0.47 -17.94
C ASN A 372 -9.65 -0.77 -17.43
N ASN A 373 -9.44 -1.99 -16.94
CA ASN A 373 -8.12 -2.47 -16.52
C ASN A 373 -7.28 -2.94 -17.71
N TYR A 374 -6.68 -1.98 -18.42
CA TYR A 374 -5.66 -2.27 -19.41
C TYR A 374 -4.29 -1.84 -18.88
N PHE A 375 -3.25 -2.45 -19.43
CA PHE A 375 -1.87 -2.13 -19.07
C PHE A 375 -0.92 -2.44 -20.22
N LYS A 376 0.25 -1.81 -20.16
CA LYS A 376 1.35 -2.05 -21.10
C LYS A 376 2.40 -2.97 -20.48
N PHE A 377 2.81 -3.98 -21.23
CA PHE A 377 3.95 -4.83 -20.90
C PHE A 377 4.74 -5.16 -22.16
N ASN A 378 6.08 -5.01 -22.11
CA ASN A 378 6.96 -5.31 -23.23
C ASN A 378 6.48 -4.72 -24.58
N ASN A 379 6.09 -3.44 -24.58
CA ASN A 379 5.53 -2.72 -25.73
C ASN A 379 4.23 -3.29 -26.34
N LYS A 380 3.58 -4.23 -25.65
CA LYS A 380 2.26 -4.79 -26.01
C LYS A 380 1.22 -4.32 -25.01
N PHE A 381 -0.03 -4.21 -25.46
CA PHE A 381 -1.16 -3.80 -24.63
C PHE A 381 -2.04 -5.00 -24.31
N TYR A 382 -2.48 -5.07 -23.06
CA TYR A 382 -3.33 -6.14 -22.57
C TYR A 382 -4.46 -5.55 -21.75
N LYS A 383 -5.58 -6.27 -21.69
CA LYS A 383 -6.73 -5.95 -20.86
C LYS A 383 -7.15 -7.18 -20.08
N GLN A 384 -7.43 -7.01 -18.80
CA GLN A 384 -8.05 -8.06 -17.99
C GLN A 384 -9.54 -8.14 -18.33
N LYS A 385 -10.04 -9.34 -18.69
CA LYS A 385 -11.42 -9.57 -19.13
C LYS A 385 -12.41 -9.58 -17.96
N TYR A 386 -12.04 -10.24 -16.87
CA TYR A 386 -12.89 -10.47 -15.70
C TYR A 386 -12.15 -10.16 -14.40
N GLY A 387 -12.91 -9.94 -13.33
CA GLY A 387 -12.34 -9.68 -12.02
C GLY A 387 -12.05 -8.22 -11.73
N LEU A 388 -11.74 -7.97 -10.47
CA LEU A 388 -11.30 -6.69 -9.96
C LEU A 388 -9.81 -6.48 -10.27
N PRO A 389 -9.42 -5.29 -10.76
CA PRO A 389 -8.03 -4.97 -11.04
C PRO A 389 -7.14 -5.03 -9.80
N MET A 390 -6.18 -5.95 -9.79
CA MET A 390 -5.15 -6.01 -8.74
C MET A 390 -4.22 -4.79 -8.86
N GLY A 391 -4.30 -3.86 -7.91
CA GLY A 391 -3.54 -2.60 -7.88
C GLY A 391 -4.41 -1.34 -7.89
N ASN A 392 -5.70 -1.46 -8.21
CA ASN A 392 -6.65 -0.36 -8.11
C ASN A 392 -7.05 -0.12 -6.64
N THR A 393 -7.15 1.15 -6.22
CA THR A 393 -7.51 1.56 -4.86
C THR A 393 -8.90 1.08 -4.41
N LEU A 394 -9.84 0.90 -5.35
CA LEU A 394 -11.20 0.44 -5.05
C LEU A 394 -11.28 -1.07 -4.80
N SER A 395 -10.46 -1.85 -5.50
CA SER A 395 -10.57 -3.31 -5.55
C SER A 395 -10.58 -3.97 -4.18
N PRO A 396 -9.69 -3.63 -3.21
CA PRO A 396 -9.69 -4.30 -1.91
C PRO A 396 -11.00 -4.13 -1.13
N LEU A 397 -11.54 -2.92 -1.08
CA LEU A 397 -12.78 -2.66 -0.35
C LEU A 397 -13.99 -3.32 -1.04
N ILE A 398 -14.04 -3.26 -2.37
CA ILE A 398 -15.12 -3.89 -3.14
C ILE A 398 -15.06 -5.42 -3.03
N ALA A 399 -13.86 -6.00 -3.00
CA ALA A 399 -13.67 -7.42 -2.74
C ALA A 399 -14.18 -7.80 -1.35
N ASP A 400 -13.84 -7.05 -0.31
CA ASP A 400 -14.35 -7.30 1.05
C ASP A 400 -15.88 -7.16 1.14
N ILE A 401 -16.46 -6.16 0.47
CA ILE A 401 -17.92 -5.98 0.43
C ILE A 401 -18.60 -7.16 -0.27
N TYR A 402 -18.06 -7.59 -1.40
CA TYR A 402 -18.56 -8.75 -2.13
C TYR A 402 -18.46 -10.02 -1.29
N MET A 403 -17.31 -10.23 -0.61
CA MET A 403 -17.11 -11.40 0.22
C MET A 403 -17.97 -11.39 1.49
N ASP A 404 -18.25 -10.24 2.10
CA ASP A 404 -19.22 -10.13 3.21
C ASP A 404 -20.62 -10.58 2.76
N HIS A 405 -21.04 -10.14 1.57
CA HIS A 405 -22.31 -10.56 0.98
C HIS A 405 -22.32 -12.07 0.67
N TYR A 406 -21.30 -12.56 -0.03
CA TYR A 406 -21.16 -13.97 -0.37
C TYR A 406 -21.15 -14.87 0.88
N SER A 407 -20.45 -14.42 1.94
CA SER A 407 -20.37 -15.16 3.20
C SER A 407 -21.73 -15.29 3.87
N LYS A 408 -22.54 -14.24 3.85
CA LYS A 408 -23.90 -14.23 4.42
C LYS A 408 -24.86 -15.13 3.65
N GLU A 409 -24.74 -15.17 2.32
CA GLU A 409 -25.61 -16.00 1.48
C GLU A 409 -25.23 -17.48 1.47
N HIS A 410 -23.93 -17.78 1.42
CA HIS A 410 -23.44 -19.12 1.11
C HIS A 410 -22.61 -19.77 2.23
N LEU A 411 -21.73 -19.02 2.90
CA LEU A 411 -20.84 -19.61 3.91
C LEU A 411 -21.56 -19.97 5.22
N GLN A 412 -22.72 -19.36 5.50
CA GLN A 412 -23.56 -19.77 6.63
C GLN A 412 -24.07 -21.21 6.52
N GLN A 413 -24.13 -21.76 5.30
CA GLN A 413 -24.50 -23.15 5.06
C GLN A 413 -23.33 -24.11 5.38
N ILE A 414 -22.10 -23.62 5.26
CA ILE A 414 -20.87 -24.38 5.52
C ILE A 414 -20.56 -24.38 7.02
N ASN A 415 -20.64 -23.22 7.68
CA ASN A 415 -20.38 -23.13 9.11
C ASN A 415 -21.07 -21.94 9.78
N THR A 416 -21.21 -22.04 11.11
CA THR A 416 -21.73 -20.96 11.95
C THR A 416 -20.78 -19.74 11.93
N PRO A 417 -21.31 -18.50 11.89
CA PRO A 417 -20.48 -17.28 11.90
C PRO A 417 -19.54 -17.17 13.12
N SER A 418 -19.87 -17.80 14.24
CA SER A 418 -19.06 -17.78 15.46
C SER A 418 -17.85 -18.71 15.42
N LYS A 419 -17.72 -19.54 14.38
CA LYS A 419 -16.64 -20.49 14.11
C LYS A 419 -16.04 -20.31 12.72
N LEU A 420 -16.22 -19.12 12.12
CA LEU A 420 -15.72 -18.76 10.80
C LEU A 420 -14.98 -17.43 10.89
N TRP A 421 -13.75 -17.41 10.40
CA TRP A 421 -12.91 -16.22 10.33
C TRP A 421 -12.37 -16.08 8.92
N ARG A 422 -12.55 -14.91 8.31
CA ARG A 422 -11.98 -14.58 6.99
C ARG A 422 -10.95 -13.47 7.11
N TYR A 423 -9.80 -13.64 6.47
CA TYR A 423 -8.82 -12.58 6.22
C TYR A 423 -8.55 -12.50 4.72
N VAL A 424 -9.23 -11.56 4.03
CA VAL A 424 -9.18 -11.42 2.57
C VAL A 424 -9.61 -12.71 1.87
N ASP A 425 -8.66 -13.51 1.35
CA ASP A 425 -8.80 -14.79 0.66
C ASP A 425 -8.69 -15.99 1.60
N ASP A 426 -7.97 -15.86 2.72
CA ASP A 426 -7.83 -16.91 3.72
C ASP A 426 -9.10 -17.03 4.57
N ILE A 427 -9.60 -18.25 4.73
CA ILE A 427 -10.73 -18.58 5.61
C ILE A 427 -10.32 -19.70 6.55
N LEU A 428 -10.55 -19.51 7.84
CA LEU A 428 -10.46 -20.56 8.84
C LEU A 428 -11.86 -20.90 9.37
N ILE A 429 -12.17 -22.19 9.44
CA ILE A 429 -13.40 -22.68 10.06
C ILE A 429 -13.11 -23.77 11.11
N ILE A 430 -13.96 -23.82 12.14
CA ILE A 430 -14.08 -24.97 13.05
C ILE A 430 -15.36 -25.72 12.70
N THR A 431 -15.25 -26.93 12.17
CA THR A 431 -16.39 -27.68 11.59
C THR A 431 -16.36 -29.15 11.99
N THR A 432 -17.52 -29.81 11.94
CA THR A 432 -17.64 -31.27 12.05
C THR A 432 -17.52 -31.99 10.71
N MET A 433 -17.46 -31.25 9.59
CA MET A 433 -17.34 -31.82 8.25
C MET A 433 -16.04 -32.60 8.07
N GLU A 434 -16.13 -33.69 7.33
CA GLU A 434 -14.99 -34.46 6.85
C GLU A 434 -14.32 -33.79 5.64
N GLU A 435 -13.07 -34.16 5.33
CA GLU A 435 -12.30 -33.57 4.23
C GLU A 435 -13.01 -33.69 2.88
N GLU A 436 -13.64 -34.83 2.62
CA GLU A 436 -14.39 -35.14 1.40
C GLU A 436 -15.62 -34.25 1.22
N GLN A 437 -16.25 -33.83 2.33
CA GLN A 437 -17.37 -32.89 2.30
C GLN A 437 -16.86 -31.47 2.04
N LEU A 438 -15.72 -31.11 2.66
CA LEU A 438 -15.10 -29.80 2.45
C LEU A 438 -14.62 -29.60 1.01
N LYS A 439 -14.14 -30.65 0.33
CA LYS A 439 -13.73 -30.60 -1.09
C LYS A 439 -14.85 -30.24 -2.06
N GLN A 440 -16.11 -30.28 -1.64
CA GLN A 440 -17.26 -29.88 -2.46
C GLN A 440 -17.50 -28.37 -2.47
N TYR A 441 -16.83 -27.62 -1.58
CA TYR A 441 -16.92 -26.18 -1.40
C TYR A 441 -15.61 -25.49 -1.76
#